data_AF-F9DXM3-F1
#
_entry.id   AF-F9DXM3-F1
#
_cell.length_a   1.000
_cell.length_b   1.000
_cell.length_c   1.000
_cell.angle_alpha   90.00
_cell.angle_beta   90.00
_cell.angle_gamma   90.00
#
_symmetry.space_group_name_H-M   'P 1'
#
loop_
_entity.id
_entity.type
_entity.pdbx_description
1 polymer ?
#
loop_
_entity_poly.entity_id
_entity_poly.type
_entity_poly.pdbx_seq_one_letter_code
_entity_poly.pdbx_strand_id
1 'polypeptide(L)'
;MVCKEMWGIKMLWKIYFWIMLVLLIASMFLENEYGLVGTVLEIVSMIISIISTVGFYGYVYEKQFFPHFFWKVIFIIALIDVIVTAIYYGFKETSALGELIFVTIFTFIVMYPLLLGLYRYGFKKQKMA
;
A
#
# COMPACT_ATOMS: atom_id res chain seq x y z
N MET A 1 20.67 22.67 -10.89
CA MET A 1 19.76 22.56 -9.73
C MET A 1 18.76 21.41 -9.86
N VAL A 2 18.17 21.17 -11.04
CA VAL A 2 17.20 20.08 -11.31
C VAL A 2 17.66 18.67 -10.92
N CYS A 3 18.96 18.36 -11.04
CA CYS A 3 19.49 17.03 -10.68
C CYS A 3 19.41 16.71 -9.17
N LYS A 4 19.44 17.73 -8.30
CA LYS A 4 19.44 17.55 -6.83
C LYS A 4 18.03 17.29 -6.30
N GLU A 5 17.02 17.95 -6.87
CA GLU A 5 15.60 17.70 -6.57
C GLU A 5 15.16 16.31 -7.00
N MET A 6 15.60 15.87 -8.19
CA MET A 6 15.30 14.54 -8.72
C MET A 6 15.93 13.41 -7.87
N TRP A 7 17.09 13.68 -7.25
CA TRP A 7 17.72 12.78 -6.30
C TRP A 7 16.98 12.73 -4.95
N GLY A 8 16.53 13.88 -4.45
CA GLY A 8 15.71 13.98 -3.24
C GLY A 8 14.41 13.17 -3.33
N ILE A 9 13.71 13.25 -4.46
CA ILE A 9 12.46 12.50 -4.69
C ILE A 9 12.71 10.99 -4.63
N LYS A 10 13.78 10.48 -5.27
CA LYS A 10 14.12 9.05 -5.21
C LYS A 10 14.47 8.59 -3.80
N MET A 11 15.13 9.42 -3.01
CA MET A 11 15.46 9.12 -1.61
C MET A 11 14.22 9.10 -0.72
N LEU A 12 13.25 9.99 -0.94
CA LEU A 12 11.97 10.00 -0.22
C LEU A 12 11.18 8.70 -0.43
N TRP A 13 11.15 8.19 -1.66
CA TRP A 13 10.51 6.89 -1.97
C TRP A 13 11.14 5.72 -1.19
N LYS A 14 12.47 5.73 -1.02
CA LYS A 14 13.19 4.73 -0.21
C LYS A 14 12.88 4.85 1.28
N ILE A 15 12.87 6.07 1.81
CA ILE A 15 12.55 6.32 3.23
C ILE A 15 11.11 5.85 3.51
N TYR A 16 10.17 6.24 2.66
CA TYR A 16 8.78 5.81 2.78
C TYR A 16 8.65 4.28 2.68
N PHE A 17 9.38 3.61 1.78
CA PHE A 17 9.41 2.14 1.74
C PHE A 17 9.81 1.52 3.08
N TRP A 18 10.89 2.01 3.71
CA TRP A 18 11.32 1.48 5.00
C TRP A 18 10.32 1.76 6.11
N ILE A 19 9.69 2.94 6.12
CA ILE A 19 8.61 3.25 7.06
C ILE A 19 7.44 2.27 6.88
N MET A 20 7.00 2.04 5.63
CA MET A 20 5.92 1.10 5.34
C MET A 20 6.28 -0.33 5.73
N LEU A 21 7.53 -0.75 5.52
CA LEU A 21 7.99 -2.08 5.91
C LEU A 21 7.95 -2.24 7.44
N VAL A 22 8.42 -1.24 8.19
CA VAL A 22 8.36 -1.25 9.66
C VAL A 22 6.92 -1.26 10.14
N LEU A 23 6.03 -0.48 9.54
CA LEU A 23 4.60 -0.47 9.89
C LEU A 23 3.94 -1.84 9.61
N LEU A 24 4.25 -2.46 8.48
CA LEU A 24 3.74 -3.78 8.12
C LEU A 24 4.24 -4.87 9.08
N ILE A 25 5.49 -4.80 9.53
CA ILE A 25 6.02 -5.72 10.53
C ILE A 25 5.37 -5.45 11.89
N ALA A 26 5.26 -4.19 12.29
CA ALA A 26 4.63 -3.80 13.56
C ALA A 26 3.17 -4.24 13.64
N SER A 27 2.42 -4.15 12.53
CA SER A 27 1.02 -4.58 12.49
C SER A 27 0.85 -6.08 12.72
N MET A 28 1.85 -6.91 12.41
CA MET A 28 1.79 -8.36 12.68
C MET A 28 1.85 -8.70 14.18
N PHE A 29 2.31 -7.76 15.01
CA PHE A 29 2.42 -7.94 16.47
C PHE A 29 1.27 -7.29 17.24
N LEU A 30 0.36 -6.59 16.55
CA LEU A 30 -0.82 -6.03 17.18
C LEU A 30 -1.87 -7.14 17.30
N GLU A 31 -2.18 -7.55 18.53
CA GLU A 31 -3.31 -8.43 18.80
C GLU A 31 -4.59 -7.66 18.53
N ASN A 32 -5.34 -8.10 17.53
CA ASN A 32 -6.65 -7.56 17.24
C ASN A 32 -7.73 -8.62 17.52
N GLU A 33 -8.71 -8.27 18.34
CA GLU A 33 -9.88 -9.10 18.55
C GLU A 33 -10.87 -8.96 17.39
N TYR A 34 -10.59 -9.66 16.30
CA TYR A 34 -11.50 -9.75 15.16
C TYR A 34 -12.40 -10.98 15.27
N GLY A 35 -13.69 -10.81 14.97
CA GLY A 35 -14.58 -11.95 14.68
C GLY A 35 -14.16 -12.65 13.38
N LEU A 36 -14.70 -13.85 13.11
CA LEU A 36 -14.30 -14.74 12.01
C LEU A 36 -14.16 -14.03 10.64
N VAL A 37 -15.09 -13.14 10.28
CA VAL A 37 -15.04 -12.35 9.05
C VAL A 37 -13.87 -11.36 9.04
N GLY A 38 -13.60 -10.70 10.17
CA GLY A 38 -12.48 -9.76 10.29
C GLY A 38 -11.13 -10.46 10.22
N THR A 39 -10.99 -11.63 10.84
CA THR A 39 -9.75 -12.43 10.75
C THR A 39 -9.44 -12.85 9.31
N VAL A 40 -10.46 -13.27 8.54
CA VAL A 40 -10.26 -13.62 7.12
C VAL A 40 -9.87 -12.39 6.30
N LEU A 41 -10.53 -11.25 6.52
CA LEU A 41 -10.19 -10.00 5.85
C LEU A 41 -8.76 -9.58 6.16
N GLU A 42 -8.34 -9.62 7.43
CA GLU A 42 -6.98 -9.29 7.85
C GLU A 42 -5.92 -10.17 7.16
N ILE A 43 -6.13 -11.50 7.14
CA ILE A 43 -5.20 -12.42 6.47
C ILE A 43 -5.10 -12.10 4.96
N VAL A 44 -6.24 -11.85 4.30
CA VAL A 44 -6.26 -11.50 2.88
C VAL A 44 -5.54 -10.16 2.62
N SER A 45 -5.85 -9.13 3.39
CA SER A 45 -5.22 -7.81 3.27
C SER A 45 -3.72 -7.86 3.60
N MET A 46 -3.30 -8.72 4.54
CA MET A 46 -1.89 -8.96 4.84
C MET A 46 -1.15 -9.56 3.63
N ILE A 47 -1.72 -10.57 2.98
CA ILE A 47 -1.15 -11.17 1.76
C ILE A 47 -1.04 -10.12 0.65
N ILE A 48 -2.11 -9.36 0.41
CA ILE A 48 -2.15 -8.29 -0.61
C ILE A 48 -1.10 -7.22 -0.28
N SER A 49 -0.94 -6.85 0.98
CA SER A 49 0.03 -5.85 1.45
C SER A 49 1.47 -6.33 1.26
N ILE A 50 1.76 -7.60 1.52
CA ILE A 50 3.08 -8.20 1.26
C ILE A 50 3.40 -8.14 -0.23
N ILE A 51 2.49 -8.60 -1.09
CA ILE A 51 2.69 -8.59 -2.55
C ILE A 51 2.84 -7.15 -3.06
N SER A 52 2.04 -6.22 -2.54
CA SER A 52 2.11 -4.80 -2.90
C SER A 52 3.42 -4.18 -2.44
N THR A 53 3.95 -4.55 -1.29
CA THR A 53 5.26 -4.10 -0.79
C THR A 53 6.39 -4.62 -1.68
N VAL A 54 6.30 -5.85 -2.19
CA VAL A 54 7.25 -6.37 -3.19
C VAL A 54 7.17 -5.58 -4.50
N GLY A 55 5.96 -5.26 -4.97
CA GLY A 55 5.79 -4.42 -6.16
C GLY A 55 6.34 -3.01 -5.96
N PHE A 56 6.13 -2.44 -4.79
CA PHE A 56 6.65 -1.14 -4.41
C PHE A 56 8.18 -1.15 -4.28
N TYR A 57 8.77 -2.22 -3.74
CA TYR A 57 10.23 -2.43 -3.78
C TYR A 57 10.74 -2.46 -5.22
N GLY A 58 10.07 -3.19 -6.11
CA GLY A 58 10.37 -3.21 -7.55
C GLY A 58 10.34 -1.81 -8.17
N TYR A 59 9.39 -0.96 -7.79
CA TYR A 59 9.32 0.44 -8.18
C TYR A 59 10.52 1.26 -7.67
N VAL A 60 10.77 1.21 -6.36
CA VAL A 60 11.78 2.04 -5.68
C VAL A 60 13.20 1.71 -6.13
N TYR A 61 13.49 0.44 -6.36
CA TYR A 61 14.81 -0.05 -6.78
C TYR A 61 14.91 -0.33 -8.27
N GLU A 62 13.88 0.05 -9.04
CA GLU A 62 13.83 -0.09 -10.51
C GLU A 62 14.08 -1.55 -10.98
N LYS A 63 13.67 -2.54 -10.17
CA LYS A 63 13.78 -3.98 -10.49
C LYS A 63 12.46 -4.52 -11.02
N GLN A 64 12.50 -5.32 -12.08
CA GLN A 64 11.32 -5.98 -12.65
C GLN A 64 11.28 -7.46 -12.27
N PHE A 65 10.39 -7.85 -11.36
CA PHE A 65 10.25 -9.25 -10.93
C PHE A 65 9.25 -10.04 -11.77
N PHE A 66 8.16 -9.39 -12.18
CA PHE A 66 7.03 -9.98 -12.91
C PHE A 66 6.61 -9.09 -14.09
N PRO A 67 5.89 -9.65 -15.08
CA PRO A 67 5.38 -8.88 -16.22
C PRO A 67 4.43 -7.75 -15.78
N HIS A 68 4.33 -6.69 -16.59
CA HIS A 68 3.46 -5.54 -16.29
C HIS A 68 2.00 -5.92 -16.05
N PHE A 69 1.49 -6.93 -16.77
CA PHE A 69 0.11 -7.41 -16.58
C PHE A 69 -0.15 -7.87 -15.14
N PHE A 70 0.79 -8.60 -14.54
CA PHE A 70 0.69 -9.06 -13.16
C PHE A 70 0.54 -7.86 -12.21
N TRP A 71 1.40 -6.85 -12.34
CA TRP A 71 1.36 -5.65 -11.49
C TRP A 71 0.11 -4.80 -11.67
N LYS A 72 -0.48 -4.77 -12.87
CA LYS A 72 -1.77 -4.11 -13.10
C LYS A 72 -2.90 -4.83 -12.34
N VAL A 73 -2.90 -6.15 -12.34
CA VAL A 73 -3.89 -6.96 -11.59
C VAL A 73 -3.71 -6.74 -10.08
N ILE A 74 -2.47 -6.80 -9.57
CA ILE A 74 -2.20 -6.53 -8.15
C ILE A 74 -2.64 -5.12 -7.76
N PHE A 75 -2.42 -4.11 -8.60
CA PHE A 75 -2.89 -2.75 -8.33
C PHE A 75 -4.41 -2.69 -8.15
N ILE A 76 -5.18 -3.33 -9.03
CA ILE A 76 -6.64 -3.35 -8.93
C ILE A 76 -7.08 -4.09 -7.66
N ILE A 77 -6.45 -5.24 -7.35
CA ILE A 77 -6.74 -6.01 -6.14
C ILE A 77 -6.45 -5.17 -4.88
N ALA A 78 -5.29 -4.51 -4.81
CA ALA A 78 -4.93 -3.65 -3.69
C ALA A 78 -5.89 -2.46 -3.52
N LEU A 79 -6.36 -1.88 -4.63
CA LEU A 79 -7.32 -0.79 -4.58
C LEU A 79 -8.68 -1.27 -4.04
N ILE A 80 -9.15 -2.43 -4.47
CA ILE A 80 -10.39 -3.04 -3.96
C ILE A 80 -10.24 -3.37 -2.48
N ASP A 81 -9.11 -3.98 -2.09
CA ASP A 81 -8.80 -4.33 -0.70
C ASP A 81 -8.90 -3.12 0.22
N VAL A 82 -8.21 -2.01 -0.13
CA VAL A 82 -8.25 -0.76 0.64
C VAL A 82 -9.68 -0.23 0.80
N ILE A 83 -10.51 -0.30 -0.24
CA ILE A 83 -11.91 0.14 -0.17
C ILE A 83 -12.72 -0.77 0.76
N VAL A 84 -12.58 -2.09 0.60
CA VAL A 84 -13.32 -3.08 1.40
C VAL A 84 -12.93 -2.98 2.87
N THR A 85 -11.64 -2.89 3.20
CA THR A 85 -11.17 -2.77 4.58
C THR A 85 -11.59 -1.44 5.19
N ALA A 86 -11.51 -0.33 4.44
CA ALA A 86 -11.91 0.98 4.95
C ALA A 86 -13.41 1.03 5.27
N ILE A 87 -14.26 0.40 4.45
CA ILE A 87 -15.70 0.28 4.73
C ILE A 87 -15.90 -0.63 5.95
N TYR A 88 -15.33 -1.84 5.95
CA TYR A 88 -15.57 -2.81 7.02
C TYR A 88 -15.15 -2.28 8.40
N TYR A 89 -13.92 -1.78 8.54
CA TYR A 89 -13.41 -1.29 9.81
C TYR A 89 -13.95 0.09 10.16
N GLY A 90 -14.10 0.99 9.17
CA GLY A 90 -14.65 2.32 9.38
C GLY A 90 -16.07 2.30 9.97
N PHE A 91 -16.95 1.43 9.44
CA PHE A 91 -18.32 1.31 9.95
C PHE A 91 -18.45 0.47 11.23
N LYS A 92 -17.51 -0.44 11.50
CA LYS A 92 -17.59 -1.37 12.65
C LYS A 92 -16.98 -0.81 13.93
N GLU A 93 -15.85 -0.12 13.82
CA GLU A 93 -15.07 0.29 15.00
C GLU A 93 -15.33 1.72 15.43
N THR A 94 -15.93 2.55 14.57
CA THR A 94 -16.02 3.98 14.83
C THR A 94 -17.45 4.42 15.11
N SER A 95 -17.74 4.76 16.37
CA SER A 95 -19.04 5.31 16.79
C SER A 95 -19.10 6.85 16.70
N ALA A 96 -17.94 7.52 16.64
CA ALA A 96 -17.84 8.98 16.57
C ALA A 96 -17.37 9.46 15.19
N LEU A 97 -18.14 10.38 14.58
CA LEU A 97 -17.83 10.98 13.27
C LEU A 97 -16.40 11.57 13.16
N GLY A 98 -15.88 12.15 14.25
CA GLY A 98 -14.55 12.76 14.28
C GLY A 98 -13.40 11.76 14.13
N GLU A 99 -13.51 10.61 14.80
CA GLU A 99 -12.53 9.52 14.69
C GLU A 99 -12.53 8.93 13.29
N LEU A 100 -13.71 8.80 12.67
CA LEU A 100 -13.85 8.21 11.35
C LEU A 100 -13.18 9.07 10.28
N ILE A 101 -13.35 10.40 10.38
CA ILE A 101 -12.68 11.35 9.47
C ILE A 101 -11.16 11.27 9.65
N PHE A 102 -10.66 11.24 10.88
CA PHE A 102 -9.22 11.15 11.15
C PHE A 102 -8.60 9.87 10.60
N VAL A 103 -9.18 8.70 10.93
CA VAL A 103 -8.70 7.39 10.47
C VAL A 103 -8.74 7.29 8.95
N THR A 104 -9.79 7.80 8.32
CA THR A 104 -9.92 7.80 6.85
C THR A 104 -8.82 8.65 6.20
N ILE A 105 -8.64 9.90 6.64
CA ILE A 105 -7.62 10.80 6.09
C ILE A 105 -6.22 10.21 6.31
N PHE A 106 -5.94 9.71 7.51
CA PHE A 106 -4.65 9.09 7.82
C PHE A 106 -4.37 7.88 6.91
N THR A 107 -5.35 6.99 6.74
CA THR A 107 -5.25 5.83 5.86
C THR A 107 -4.99 6.24 4.41
N PHE A 108 -5.69 7.27 3.91
CA PHE A 108 -5.45 7.79 2.56
C PHE A 108 -4.05 8.34 2.39
N ILE A 109 -3.55 9.13 3.34
CA ILE A 109 -2.18 9.69 3.31
C ILE A 109 -1.14 8.58 3.28
N VAL A 110 -1.36 7.51 4.07
CA VAL A 110 -0.44 6.38 4.14
C VAL A 110 -0.52 5.50 2.89
N MET A 111 -1.70 5.20 2.37
CA MET A 111 -1.88 4.26 1.24
C MET A 111 -1.65 4.91 -0.14
N TYR A 112 -1.87 6.21 -0.27
CA TYR A 112 -1.76 6.91 -1.55
C TYR A 112 -0.38 6.76 -2.22
N PRO A 113 0.76 6.94 -1.53
CA PRO A 113 2.07 6.77 -2.16
C PRO A 113 2.35 5.32 -2.57
N LEU A 114 1.89 4.34 -1.78
CA LEU A 114 2.01 2.92 -2.11
C LEU A 114 1.23 2.58 -3.39
N LEU A 115 -0.03 3.01 -3.50
CA LEU A 115 -0.85 2.84 -4.70
C LEU A 115 -0.25 3.56 -5.92
N LEU A 116 0.26 4.78 -5.74
CA LEU A 116 0.91 5.54 -6.80
C LEU A 116 2.18 4.84 -7.31
N GLY A 117 2.99 4.28 -6.42
CA GLY A 117 4.18 3.51 -6.77
C GLY A 117 3.82 2.24 -7.53
N LEU A 118 2.81 1.50 -7.07
CA LEU A 118 2.32 0.30 -7.73
C LEU A 118 1.74 0.59 -9.12
N TYR A 119 0.94 1.65 -9.23
CA TYR A 119 0.41 2.13 -10.51
C TYR A 119 1.53 2.45 -11.48
N ARG A 120 2.52 3.24 -11.06
CA ARG A 120 3.67 3.57 -11.91
C ARG A 120 4.44 2.31 -12.31
N TYR A 121 4.56 1.33 -11.43
CA TYR A 121 5.26 0.09 -11.73
C TYR A 121 4.53 -0.80 -12.74
N GLY A 122 3.22 -0.97 -12.58
CA GLY A 122 2.39 -1.78 -13.49
C GLY A 122 2.10 -1.10 -14.84
N PHE A 123 2.04 0.23 -14.88
CA PHE A 123 1.63 0.99 -16.07
C PHE A 123 2.76 1.73 -16.79
N LYS A 124 3.99 1.76 -16.27
CA LYS A 124 5.13 2.33 -17.01
C LYS A 124 5.37 1.51 -18.27
N LYS A 125 5.23 2.15 -19.44
CA LYS A 125 5.54 1.56 -20.76
C LYS A 125 6.98 1.03 -20.75
N GLN A 126 7.16 -0.23 -21.12
CA GLN A 126 8.45 -0.72 -21.59
C GLN A 126 8.92 0.21 -22.71
N LYS A 127 10.09 0.83 -22.55
CA LYS A 127 10.90 1.12 -23.74
C LYS A 127 11.27 -0.26 -24.28
N MET A 128 10.54 -0.72 -25.29
CA MET A 128 10.98 -1.87 -26.07
C MET A 128 12.37 -1.48 -26.60
N ALA A 129 13.37 -2.22 -26.15
CA ALA A 129 14.74 -2.14 -26.67
C ALA A 129 14.77 -2.75 -28.07
#